data_AF-A0A1W1UJ33-F1
#
_entry.id   AF-A0A1W1UJ33-F1
#
_cell.length_a   1.000
_cell.length_b   1.000
_cell.length_c   1.000
_cell.angle_alpha   90.00
_cell.angle_beta   90.00
_cell.angle_gamma   90.00
#
_symmetry.space_group_name_H-M   'P 1'
#
loop_
_entity.id
_entity.type
_entity.pdbx_description
1 polymer ?
#
loop_
_entity_poly.entity_id
_entity_poly.type
_entity_poly.pdbx_seq_one_letter_code
_entity_poly.pdbx_strand_id
1 'polypeptide(L)'
;MDWKFSLSLLFAVLVALFAIQNSGTVEINFLFVNFSASQALIILISAAFGAVIALLLSLVKQYQQSRKLKECKQEKEILEKDKKQLEQELELKNQNLLNESENCLEESVDTTELDE
;
A
#
# COMPACT_ATOMS: atom_id res chain seq x y z
N MET A 1 -8.01 -11.71 29.41
CA MET A 1 -8.45 -10.32 29.22
C MET A 1 -7.33 -9.57 28.54
N ASP A 2 -7.56 -9.13 27.30
CA ASP A 2 -6.55 -8.38 26.56
C ASP A 2 -6.19 -7.11 27.34
N TRP A 3 -4.89 -6.83 27.50
CA TRP A 3 -4.39 -5.61 28.15
C TRP A 3 -5.09 -4.35 27.60
N LYS A 4 -5.39 -4.37 26.30
CA LYS A 4 -6.11 -3.29 25.60
C LYS A 4 -7.51 -3.04 26.17
N PHE A 5 -8.23 -4.10 26.58
CA PHE A 5 -9.54 -3.99 27.20
C PHE A 5 -9.45 -3.35 28.59
N SER A 6 -8.49 -3.78 29.41
CA SER A 6 -8.27 -3.16 30.72
C SER A 6 -7.85 -1.69 30.58
N LEU A 7 -7.01 -1.37 29.59
CA LEU A 7 -6.57 0.00 29.32
C LEU A 7 -7.70 0.90 28.79
N SER A 8 -8.58 0.38 27.94
CA SER A 8 -9.73 1.13 27.44
C SER A 8 -10.74 1.42 28.55
N LEU A 9 -10.95 0.47 29.47
CA LEU A 9 -11.80 0.67 30.64
C LEU A 9 -11.25 1.76 31.56
N LEU A 10 -9.94 1.71 31.86
CA LEU A 10 -9.28 2.76 32.64
C LEU A 10 -9.41 4.13 31.97
N PHE A 11 -9.19 4.19 30.65
CA PHE A 11 -9.34 5.42 29.89
C PHE A 11 -10.78 5.95 29.89
N ALA A 12 -11.78 5.08 29.77
CA ALA A 12 -13.19 5.48 29.85
C ALA A 12 -13.53 6.10 31.22
N VAL A 13 -13.00 5.55 32.31
CA VAL A 13 -13.16 6.13 33.66
C VAL A 13 -12.52 7.53 33.72
N LEU A 14 -11.32 7.72 33.16
CA LEU A 14 -10.67 9.04 33.10
C LEU A 14 -11.50 10.06 32.32
N VAL A 15 -12.07 9.66 31.17
CA VAL A 15 -12.96 10.52 30.38
C VAL A 15 -14.22 10.88 31.16
N ALA A 16 -14.82 9.93 31.88
CA ALA A 16 -15.98 10.19 32.73
C ALA A 16 -15.66 11.17 33.86
N LEU A 17 -14.51 11.01 34.53
CA LEU A 17 -14.04 11.95 35.55
C LEU A 17 -13.81 13.35 34.98
N PHE A 18 -13.20 13.43 33.79
CA PHE A 18 -12.99 14.68 33.08
C PHE A 18 -14.32 15.37 32.76
N ALA A 19 -15.32 14.62 32.30
CA ALA A 19 -16.64 15.15 32.00
C ALA A 19 -17.37 15.68 33.24
N ILE A 20 -17.25 15.00 34.39
CA ILE A 20 -17.84 15.45 35.66
C ILE A 20 -17.16 16.73 36.15
N GLN A 21 -15.83 16.79 36.14
CA GLN A 21 -15.09 17.99 36.58
C GLN A 21 -15.32 19.20 35.66
N ASN A 22 -15.48 18.96 34.36
CA ASN A 22 -15.71 20.00 33.35
C ASN A 22 -17.19 20.03 32.91
N SER A 23 -18.10 19.72 33.83
CA SER A 23 -19.55 19.80 33.62
C SER A 23 -20.08 21.23 33.67
N GLY A 24 -19.22 22.21 33.97
CA GLY A 24 -19.54 23.63 33.97
C GLY A 24 -20.16 24.06 32.64
N THR A 25 -21.28 24.75 32.74
CA THR A 25 -22.00 25.30 31.59
C THR A 25 -21.34 26.59 31.14
N VAL A 26 -20.99 26.68 29.86
CA VAL A 26 -20.48 27.89 29.23
C VAL A 26 -21.47 28.37 28.19
N GLU A 27 -21.69 29.68 28.16
CA GLU A 27 -22.45 30.33 27.09
C GLU A 27 -21.57 30.47 25.85
N ILE A 28 -22.07 29.94 24.74
CA ILE A 28 -21.42 30.01 23.45
C ILE A 28 -22.23 30.95 22.58
N ASN A 29 -21.58 32.04 22.16
CA ASN A 29 -22.11 32.93 21.15
C ASN A 29 -21.50 32.55 19.81
N PHE A 30 -22.22 31.74 19.04
CA PHE A 30 -21.85 31.42 17.66
C PHE A 30 -22.52 32.42 16.72
N LEU A 31 -21.94 32.70 15.54
CA LEU A 31 -22.31 33.79 14.61
C LEU A 31 -23.78 34.29 14.62
N PHE A 32 -24.77 33.39 14.67
CA PHE A 32 -26.20 33.72 14.79
C PHE A 32 -26.96 32.92 15.85
N VAL A 33 -26.28 32.13 16.67
CA VAL A 33 -26.90 31.20 17.62
C VAL A 33 -26.18 31.29 18.95
N ASN A 34 -26.94 31.57 20.02
CA ASN A 34 -26.45 31.57 21.38
C ASN A 34 -27.05 30.39 22.12
N PHE A 35 -26.22 29.57 22.74
CA PHE A 35 -26.68 28.46 23.55
C PHE A 35 -25.68 28.14 24.65
N SER A 36 -26.17 27.51 25.72
CA SER A 36 -25.36 27.11 26.86
C SER A 36 -25.14 25.60 26.80
N ALA A 37 -23.89 25.18 26.89
CA ALA A 37 -23.52 23.76 26.90
C ALA A 37 -22.37 23.51 27.88
N SER A 38 -22.19 22.26 28.30
CA SER A 38 -21.06 21.91 29.16
C SER A 38 -19.75 21.96 28.38
N GLN A 39 -18.68 22.42 29.03
CA GLN A 39 -17.34 22.49 28.44
C GLN A 39 -16.87 21.14 27.91
N ALA A 40 -17.08 20.07 28.70
CA ALA A 40 -16.73 18.72 28.30
C ALA A 40 -17.44 18.28 27.00
N LEU A 41 -18.71 18.64 26.82
CA LEU A 41 -19.48 18.28 25.62
C LEU A 41 -18.89 18.94 24.37
N ILE A 42 -18.50 20.21 24.47
CA ILE A 42 -17.89 20.97 23.36
C ILE A 42 -16.57 20.32 22.93
N ILE A 43 -15.70 20.00 23.89
CA ILE A 43 -14.41 19.35 23.62
C ILE A 43 -14.62 17.98 22.99
N LEU A 44 -15.57 17.20 23.50
CA LEU A 44 -15.85 15.85 23.01
C LEU A 44 -16.39 15.88 21.57
N ILE A 45 -17.29 16.81 21.26
CA ILE A 45 -17.80 17.00 19.89
C ILE A 45 -16.67 17.45 18.96
N SER A 46 -15.82 18.39 19.38
CA SER A 46 -14.67 18.85 18.58
C SER A 46 -13.69 17.72 18.28
N ALA A 47 -13.34 16.91 19.30
CA ALA A 47 -12.49 15.75 19.13
C ALA A 47 -13.12 14.69 18.21
N ALA A 48 -14.42 14.46 18.33
CA ALA A 48 -15.16 13.55 17.45
C ALA A 48 -15.11 14.02 15.99
N PHE A 49 -15.32 15.31 15.71
CA PHE A 49 -15.14 15.88 14.38
C PHE A 49 -13.71 15.70 13.86
N GLY A 50 -12.70 15.94 14.70
CA GLY A 50 -11.31 15.68 14.34
C GLY A 50 -11.06 14.22 13.96
N ALA A 51 -11.61 13.27 14.71
CA ALA A 51 -11.51 11.84 14.40
C ALA A 51 -12.21 11.49 13.07
N VAL A 52 -13.41 12.04 12.81
CA VAL A 52 -14.11 11.85 11.54
C VAL A 52 -13.28 12.36 10.37
N ILE A 53 -12.72 13.57 10.47
CA ILE A 53 -11.84 14.13 9.42
C ILE A 53 -10.62 13.24 9.20
N ALA A 54 -9.96 12.78 10.27
CA ALA A 54 -8.81 11.91 10.16
C ALA A 54 -9.16 10.57 9.47
N LEU A 55 -10.32 9.99 9.78
CA LEU A 55 -10.82 8.79 9.11
C LEU A 55 -11.05 9.02 7.62
N LEU A 56 -11.70 10.14 7.25
CA LEU A 56 -11.93 10.49 5.85
C LEU A 56 -10.60 10.65 5.08
N LEU A 57 -9.62 11.36 5.66
CA LEU A 57 -8.29 11.50 5.07
C LEU A 57 -7.57 10.14 4.93
N SER A 58 -7.73 9.26 5.92
CA SER A 58 -7.17 7.90 5.89
C SER A 58 -7.75 7.08 4.73
N LEU A 59 -9.07 7.13 4.51
CA LEU A 59 -9.73 6.45 3.39
C LEU A 59 -9.22 6.95 2.04
N VAL A 60 -9.06 8.27 1.87
CA VAL A 60 -8.51 8.86 0.64
C VAL A 60 -7.07 8.39 0.41
N LYS A 61 -6.24 8.35 1.47
CA LYS A 61 -4.87 7.83 1.39
C LYS A 61 -4.85 6.36 1.00
N GLN A 62 -5.70 5.53 1.62
CA GLN A 62 -5.80 4.11 1.34
C GLN A 62 -6.23 3.83 -0.11
N TYR A 63 -7.13 4.65 -0.66
CA TYR A 63 -7.52 4.55 -2.07
C TYR A 63 -6.34 4.84 -3.01
N GLN A 64 -5.59 5.93 -2.76
CA GLN A 64 -4.40 6.25 -3.55
C GLN A 64 -3.33 5.16 -3.46
N GLN A 65 -3.09 4.63 -2.27
CA GLN A 65 -2.15 3.52 -2.07
C GLN A 65 -2.59 2.26 -2.83
N SER A 66 -3.89 1.96 -2.82
CA SER A 66 -4.45 0.81 -3.56
C SER A 66 -4.26 0.95 -5.07
N ARG A 67 -4.37 2.16 -5.62
CA ARG A 67 -4.07 2.42 -7.05
C ARG A 67 -2.59 2.20 -7.37
N LYS A 68 -1.70 2.80 -6.57
CA LYS A 68 -0.25 2.61 -6.73
C LYS A 68 0.16 1.14 -6.61
N LEU A 69 -0.48 0.38 -5.72
CA LEU A 69 -0.24 -1.04 -5.58
C LEU A 69 -0.62 -1.82 -6.85
N LYS A 70 -1.74 -1.47 -7.49
CA LYS A 70 -2.16 -2.08 -8.76
C LYS A 70 -1.19 -1.74 -9.89
N GLU A 71 -0.79 -0.48 -10.00
CA GLU A 71 0.18 -0.01 -11.00
C GLU A 71 1.52 -0.73 -10.85
N CYS A 72 2.08 -0.74 -9.63
CA CYS A 72 3.32 -1.46 -9.33
C CYS A 72 3.23 -2.97 -9.61
N LYS A 73 2.07 -3.59 -9.33
CA LYS A 73 1.85 -5.01 -9.63
C LYS A 73 1.82 -5.28 -11.14
N GLN A 74 1.18 -4.41 -11.92
CA GLN A 74 1.16 -4.52 -13.39
C GLN A 74 2.55 -4.34 -13.99
N GLU A 75 3.29 -3.33 -13.54
CA GLU A 75 4.67 -3.08 -13.99
C GLU A 75 5.57 -4.29 -13.70
N LYS A 76 5.42 -4.89 -12.51
CA LYS A 76 6.14 -6.10 -12.16
C LYS A 76 5.81 -7.28 -13.09
N GLU A 77 4.53 -7.49 -13.41
CA GLU A 77 4.10 -8.57 -14.30
C GLU A 77 4.64 -8.40 -15.73
N ILE A 78 4.66 -7.16 -16.24
CA ILE A 78 5.27 -6.84 -17.54
C ILE A 78 6.77 -7.13 -17.51
N LEU A 79 7.49 -6.63 -16.51
CA LEU A 79 8.93 -6.87 -16.37
C LEU A 79 9.27 -8.37 -16.25
N GLU A 80 8.47 -9.15 -15.53
CA GLU A 80 8.65 -10.61 -15.42
C GLU A 80 8.42 -11.31 -16.76
N LYS A 81 7.45 -10.85 -17.55
CA LYS A 81 7.19 -11.38 -18.89
C LYS A 81 8.32 -11.04 -19.87
N ASP A 82 8.76 -9.79 -19.89
CA ASP A 82 9.85 -9.33 -20.75
C ASP A 82 11.14 -10.08 -20.42
N LYS A 83 11.46 -10.24 -19.13
CA LYS A 83 12.60 -11.04 -18.68
C LYS A 83 12.54 -12.46 -19.23
N LYS A 84 11.38 -13.12 -19.13
CA LYS A 84 11.21 -14.48 -19.63
C LYS A 84 11.35 -14.57 -21.16
N GLN A 85 10.85 -13.58 -21.90
CA GLN A 85 11.01 -13.53 -23.35
C GLN A 85 12.47 -13.34 -23.75
N LEU A 86 13.19 -12.44 -23.09
CA LEU A 86 14.62 -12.23 -23.33
C LEU A 86 15.43 -13.50 -23.03
N GLU A 87 15.13 -14.20 -21.93
CA GLU A 87 15.79 -15.47 -21.59
C GLU A 87 15.57 -16.53 -22.67
N GLN A 88 14.34 -16.66 -23.19
CA GLN A 88 14.01 -17.58 -24.29
C GLN A 88 14.72 -17.21 -25.60
N GLU A 89 14.76 -15.92 -25.95
CA GLU A 89 15.44 -15.46 -27.16
C GLU A 89 16.95 -15.70 -27.09
N LEU A 90 17.55 -15.52 -25.90
CA LEU A 90 18.96 -15.79 -25.66
C LEU A 90 19.26 -17.29 -25.76
N GLU A 91 18.38 -18.15 -25.23
CA GLU A 91 18.49 -19.60 -25.31
C GLU A 91 18.37 -20.11 -26.76
N LEU A 92 17.41 -19.59 -27.53
CA LEU A 92 17.25 -19.89 -28.96
C LEU A 92 18.48 -19.46 -29.76
N LYS A 93 18.99 -18.24 -29.50
CA LYS A 93 20.18 -17.73 -30.20
C LYS A 93 21.42 -18.56 -29.89
N ASN A 94 21.60 -18.99 -28.64
CA ASN A 94 22.70 -19.89 -28.28
C ASN A 94 22.59 -21.25 -28.98
N GLN A 95 21.39 -21.83 -29.07
CA GLN A 95 21.20 -23.07 -29.83
C GLN A 95 21.51 -22.90 -31.31
N ASN A 96 21.05 -21.81 -31.93
CA ASN A 96 21.37 -21.54 -33.34
C ASN A 96 22.87 -21.38 -33.57
N LEU A 97 23.59 -20.70 -32.66
CA LEU A 97 25.05 -20.58 -32.72
C LEU A 97 25.76 -21.93 -32.58
N LEU A 98 25.29 -22.81 -31.68
CA LEU A 98 25.82 -24.16 -31.54
C LEU A 98 25.60 -24.99 -32.81
N ASN A 99 24.40 -24.92 -33.38
CA ASN A 99 24.05 -25.63 -34.61
C ASN A 99 24.85 -25.10 -35.82
N GLU A 100 25.03 -23.79 -35.96
CA GLU A 100 25.92 -23.21 -37.00
C GLU A 100 27.37 -23.67 -36.81
N SER A 101 27.85 -23.75 -35.57
CA SER A 101 29.21 -24.21 -35.27
C SER A 101 29.40 -25.69 -35.60
N GLU A 102 28.40 -26.55 -35.31
CA GLU A 102 28.41 -27.97 -35.68
C GLU A 102 28.32 -28.16 -37.20
N ASN A 103 27.46 -27.40 -37.88
CA ASN A 103 27.29 -27.50 -39.33
C ASN A 103 28.57 -27.04 -40.09
N CYS A 104 29.30 -26.05 -39.60
CA CYS A 104 30.60 -25.66 -40.15
C CYS A 104 31.70 -26.72 -39.91
N LEU A 105 31.60 -27.52 -38.85
CA LEU A 105 32.54 -28.61 -38.58
C LEU A 105 32.27 -29.80 -39.49
N GLU A 106 30.99 -30.17 -39.70
CA GLU A 106 30.62 -31.24 -40.65
C GLU A 106 31.00 -30.91 -42.09
N GLU A 107 30.79 -29.66 -42.53
CA GLU A 107 31.17 -29.19 -43.88
C GLU A 107 32.70 -29.19 -44.09
N SER A 108 33.49 -29.04 -43.02
CA SER A 108 34.95 -29.15 -43.09
C SER A 108 35.47 -30.59 -43.17
N VAL A 109 34.73 -31.57 -42.63
CA VAL A 109 35.09 -33.00 -42.64
C VAL A 109 34.78 -33.65 -43.99
N ASP A 110 33.67 -33.27 -44.63
CA ASP A 110 33.26 -33.79 -45.95
C ASP A 110 34.21 -33.34 -47.08
N THR A 111 34.83 -32.16 -46.96
CA THR A 111 35.83 -31.68 -47.94
C THR A 111 37.20 -32.36 -47.86
N THR A 112 37.49 -33.09 -46.77
CA THR A 112 38.75 -33.84 -46.60
C THR A 112 38.70 -35.29 -47.08
N GLU A 113 37.53 -35.86 -47.36
CA GLU A 113 37.38 -37.25 -47.83
C GLU A 113 37.33 -37.41 -49.37
N LEU A 114 37.38 -36.31 -50.14
CA LEU A 114 37.33 -36.35 -51.62
C LEU A 114 38.71 -36.26 -52.31
N ASP A 115 39.81 -36.17 -51.56
CA ASP A 115 41.18 -35.99 -52.09
C ASP A 115 42.15 -37.19 -51.85
N GLU A 116 41.69 -38.37 -51.42
CA GLU A 116 42.47 -39.64 -51.39
C GLU A 116 41.81 -40.77 -52.21
#